data_AF-A0A9P5NTL4-F1
#
_entry.id   AF-A0A9P5NTL4-F1
#
_cell.length_a   1.000
_cell.length_b   1.000
_cell.length_c   1.000
_cell.angle_alpha   90.00
_cell.angle_beta   90.00
_cell.angle_gamma   90.00
#
_symmetry.space_group_name_H-M   'P 1'
#
loop_
_entity.id
_entity.type
_entity.pdbx_description
1 polymer ?
#
loop_
_entity_poly.entity_id
_entity_poly.type
_entity_poly.pdbx_seq_one_letter_code
_entity_poly.pdbx_strand_id
1 'polypeptide(L)' 'DDVIECKRPGCETRWYHLICVSADQAPHNWACEACTKSTSGRGGKVAWR' A
#
# COMPACT_ATOMS: atom_id res chain seq x y z
N ASP A 1 5.42 -10.65 -17.57
CA ASP A 1 4.71 -9.47 -17.10
C ASP A 1 4.46 -9.70 -15.62
N ASP A 2 5.36 -9.21 -14.78
CA ASP A 2 5.33 -9.52 -13.35
C ASP A 2 4.42 -8.52 -12.64
N VAL A 3 3.47 -9.07 -11.89
CA VAL A 3 2.50 -8.32 -11.09
C VAL A 3 2.59 -8.71 -9.62
N ILE A 4 2.31 -7.75 -8.75
CA ILE A 4 2.31 -7.89 -7.30
C ILE A 4 0.93 -7.56 -6.74
N GLU A 5 0.49 -8.39 -5.79
CA GLU A 5 -0.79 -8.18 -5.09
C GLU A 5 -0.59 -7.32 -3.84
N CYS A 6 -1.39 -6.26 -3.70
CA CYS A 6 -1.48 -5.45 -2.50
C CYS A 6 -2.17 -6.23 -1.38
N LYS A 7 -1.45 -6.50 -0.29
CA LYS A 7 -1.96 -7.23 0.90
C LYS A 7 -2.94 -6.41 1.75
N ARG A 8 -3.21 -5.14 1.42
CA ARG A 8 -4.03 -4.26 2.26
C ARG A 8 -5.53 -4.54 2.07
N PRO A 9 -6.27 -4.88 3.13
CA PRO A 9 -7.70 -5.12 3.05
C PRO A 9 -8.41 -3.80 2.70
N GLY A 10 -9.24 -3.83 1.66
CA GLY A 10 -9.95 -2.65 1.15
C GLY A 10 -9.19 -1.85 0.08
N CYS A 11 -8.07 -2.35 -0.43
CA CYS A 11 -7.42 -1.75 -1.60
C CYS A 11 -8.25 -2.05 -2.86
N GLU A 12 -8.75 -1.00 -3.52
CA GLU A 12 -9.56 -1.11 -4.75
C GLU A 12 -8.78 -1.78 -5.88
N THR A 13 -7.50 -1.45 -6.01
CA THR A 13 -6.59 -2.07 -6.97
C THR A 13 -5.72 -3.08 -6.24
N ARG A 14 -5.95 -4.37 -6.49
CA ARG A 14 -5.12 -5.43 -5.89
C ARG A 14 -3.83 -5.68 -6.67
N TRP A 15 -3.88 -5.61 -8.00
CA TRP A 15 -2.77 -6.01 -8.86
C TRP A 15 -2.03 -4.79 -9.41
N TYR A 16 -0.70 -4.82 -9.33
CA TYR A 16 0.16 -3.77 -9.87
C TYR A 16 1.35 -4.39 -10.59
N HIS A 17 1.79 -3.82 -11.70
CA HIS A 17 3.06 -4.23 -12.32
C HIS A 17 4.23 -3.85 -11.41
N LEU A 18 5.20 -4.74 -11.21
CA LEU A 18 6.40 -4.46 -10.40
C LEU A 18 7.16 -3.22 -10.90
N ILE A 19 7.19 -3.00 -12.22
CA ILE A 19 7.82 -1.84 -12.87
C ILE A 19 7.12 -0.53 -12.50
N CYS A 20 5.77 -0.53 -12.44
CA CYS A 20 5.00 0.67 -12.12
C CYS A 20 5.18 1.10 -10.66
N VAL A 21 5.51 0.16 -9.77
CA VAL A 21 5.68 0.42 -8.33
C VAL A 21 7.15 0.40 -7.91
N SER A 22 8.07 0.34 -8.88
CA SER A 22 9.52 0.24 -8.68
C SER A 22 9.90 -0.81 -7.64
N ALA A 23 9.15 -1.91 -7.59
CA ALA A 23 9.41 -3.01 -6.68
C ALA A 23 10.30 -4.02 -7.44
N ASP A 24 11.52 -4.22 -6.95
CA ASP A 24 12.47 -5.19 -7.53
C ASP A 24 12.13 -6.63 -7.12
N GLN A 25 11.45 -6.79 -5.98
CA GLN A 25 11.02 -8.06 -5.44
C GLN A 25 9.63 -7.88 -4.85
N ALA A 26 8.82 -8.94 -4.76
CA ALA A 26 7.54 -8.90 -4.09
C ALA A 26 7.70 -9.20 -2.59
N PRO A 27 7.89 -8.19 -1.70
CA PRO A 27 7.97 -8.46 -0.28
C PRO A 27 6.63 -9.01 0.20
N HIS A 28 6.69 -9.97 1.11
CA HIS A 28 5.51 -10.70 1.59
C HIS A 28 4.43 -9.79 2.23
N ASN A 29 4.82 -8.58 2.67
CA ASN A 29 3.96 -7.55 3.25
C ASN A 29 3.82 -6.32 2.35
N TRP A 30 3.92 -6.49 1.02
CA TRP A 30 3.83 -5.37 0.09
C TRP A 30 2.46 -4.67 0.15
N ALA A 31 2.49 -3.35 0.16
CA ALA A 31 1.34 -2.48 0.05
C ALA A 31 1.61 -1.44 -1.03
N CYS A 32 0.60 -1.16 -1.85
CA CYS A 32 0.70 -0.14 -2.88
C CYS A 32 0.91 1.27 -2.29
N GLU A 33 1.45 2.20 -3.08
CA GLU A 33 1.66 3.58 -2.64
C GLU A 33 0.41 4.25 -2.07
N ALA A 34 -0.77 3.97 -2.65
CA ALA A 34 -2.03 4.51 -2.15
C ALA A 34 -2.33 4.05 -0.71
N CYS A 35 -2.07 2.78 -0.42
CA CYS A 35 -2.23 2.21 0.92
C CYS A 35 -1.13 2.65 1.89
N THR A 36 0.11 2.79 1.41
CA THR A 36 1.25 3.27 2.19
C THR A 36 1.06 4.74 2.59
N LYS A 37 0.60 5.59 1.67
CA LYS A 37 0.27 7.01 1.93
C LYS A 37 -0.96 7.16 2.83
N SER A 38 -1.91 6.23 2.77
CA SER A 38 -3.09 6.24 3.64
C SER A 38 -2.77 5.98 5.12
N THR A 39 -1.64 5.30 5.43
CA THR A 39 -1.26 5.00 6.81
C THR A 39 -0.47 6.14 7.48
N SER A 40 0.16 7.03 6.70
CA SER A 40 0.95 8.17 7.20
C SER A 40 0.14 9.46 7.41
N GLY A 41 -1.18 9.44 7.17
CA GLY A 41 -2.05 10.62 7.25
C GLY A 41 -2.95 10.75 8.49
N ARG A 42 -2.74 9.98 9.56
CA ARG A 42 -3.58 10.06 10.79
C ARG A 42 -2.79 10.32 12.08
N GLY A 43 -1.79 11.18 12.03
CA GLY A 43 -1.33 11.95 13.19
C GLY A 43 -2.28 13.11 13.55
N GLY A 44 -3.60 12.90 13.43
CA GLY A 44 -4.62 13.92 13.60
C GLY A 44 -5.49 13.68 14.83
N LYS A 45 -5.08 14.26 15.96
CA LYS A 45 -5.86 14.59 17.18
C LYS A 45 -6.73 13.48 17.81
N VAL A 46 -6.18 12.77 18.80
CA VAL A 46 -7.00 12.34 19.94
C VAL A 46 -7.14 13.53 20.89
N ALA A 47 -8.21 14.32 20.70
CA ALA A 47 -8.66 15.24 21.73
C ALA A 47 -9.31 14.39 22.81
N TRP A 48 -8.58 14.12 23.90
CA TRP A 48 -9.16 13.52 25.09
C TRP A 48 -9.96 14.60 25.82
N ARG A 49 -11.25 14.35 26.02
CA ARG A 49 -12.12 15.02 26.97
C ARG A 49 -12.80 13.93 27.77
#